data_AF-H8ZBL5-F1
#
_entry.id   AF-H8ZBL5-F1
#
_cell.length_a   1.000
_cell.length_b   1.000
_cell.length_c   1.000
_cell.angle_alpha   90.00
_cell.angle_beta   90.00
_cell.angle_gamma   90.00
#
_symmetry.space_group_name_H-M   'P 1'
#
loop_
_entity.id
_entity.type
_entity.pdbx_description
1 polymer ?
#
loop_
_entity_poly.entity_id
_entity_poly.type
_entity_poly.pdbx_seq_one_letter_code
_entity_poly.pdbx_strand_id
1 'polypeptide(L)'
;METKKEEIVTQDTPVARIETETKTGRYEITAKSDRTTVIIRKDSREWFTLEGHKISGIAADRSILVVAREGINKQMSTVWVYDLQKGVLLVPAMCFSEVVSLGVKNGLVLVVSFGSFKVIDLSTGCALDGSILMHSAVVNVLLDETYFLVVLYEDGGVYYYNRDMHVWCALELNCASAYSNAYQEETCKTDSTFDHLENKCVVGVHRGDGALASTAIRQIIETAGRAVPCTPGIINRVDGIIEEVLGRCQDSAVDGIDPEYIASLLVEHADTNEFQEYAHRKVQELKERELK
;
A
#
# COMPACT_ATOMS: atom_id res chain seq x y z
N MET A 1 54.16 25.01 -25.04
CA MET A 1 52.99 24.10 -25.08
C MET A 1 52.56 23.92 -23.64
N GLU A 2 51.66 24.79 -23.18
CA GLU A 2 51.10 24.72 -21.82
C GLU A 2 49.76 23.98 -21.89
N THR A 3 49.68 22.84 -21.21
CA THR A 3 48.45 22.07 -21.05
C THR A 3 47.60 22.72 -19.96
N LYS A 4 46.49 23.34 -20.36
CA LYS A 4 45.42 23.78 -19.45
C LYS A 4 44.87 22.55 -18.72
N LYS A 5 44.95 22.55 -17.39
CA LYS A 5 44.15 21.67 -16.53
C LYS A 5 42.72 22.20 -16.55
N GLU A 6 41.78 21.40 -17.06
CA GLU A 6 40.36 21.61 -16.86
C GLU A 6 40.05 21.30 -15.39
N GLU A 7 39.65 22.33 -14.64
CA GLU A 7 38.99 22.17 -13.35
C GLU A 7 37.61 21.56 -13.60
N ILE A 8 37.43 20.30 -13.18
CA ILE A 8 36.12 19.68 -13.09
C ILE A 8 35.42 20.33 -11.90
N VAL A 9 34.64 21.37 -12.20
CA VAL A 9 33.63 21.91 -11.28
C VAL A 9 32.59 20.82 -11.09
N THR A 10 32.68 20.08 -9.98
CA THR A 10 31.60 19.22 -9.52
C THR A 10 30.47 20.13 -9.10
N GLN A 11 29.44 20.22 -9.94
CA GLN A 11 28.18 20.84 -9.56
C GLN A 11 27.58 19.99 -8.43
N ASP A 12 27.71 20.49 -7.20
CA ASP A 12 26.92 20.03 -6.06
C ASP A 12 25.45 20.13 -6.47
N THR A 13 24.87 18.98 -6.80
CA THR A 13 23.44 18.87 -7.04
C THR A 13 22.77 19.19 -5.71
N PRO A 14 21.83 20.15 -5.64
CA PRO A 14 21.21 20.50 -4.39
C PRO A 14 20.37 19.30 -3.93
N VAL A 15 20.91 18.53 -2.99
CA VAL A 15 20.16 17.52 -2.24
C VAL A 15 18.95 18.27 -1.67
N ALA A 16 17.75 17.82 -2.07
CA ALA A 16 16.48 18.39 -1.68
C ALA A 16 16.51 18.80 -0.20
N ARG A 17 16.23 20.09 0.07
CA ARG A 17 16.11 20.63 1.43
C ARG A 17 14.98 19.88 2.13
N ILE A 18 15.36 18.95 3.00
CA ILE A 18 14.43 18.33 3.93
C ILE A 18 14.37 19.24 5.16
N GLU A 19 13.63 20.36 5.06
CA GLU A 19 12.94 20.88 6.25
C GLU A 19 11.71 19.97 6.44
N THR A 20 11.92 18.79 7.03
CA THR A 20 10.79 17.94 7.44
C THR A 20 10.24 18.49 8.74
N GLU A 21 9.20 19.31 8.61
CA GLU A 21 8.28 19.51 9.73
C GLU A 21 7.37 18.28 9.78
N THR A 22 7.61 17.40 10.75
CA THR A 22 6.70 16.28 11.02
C THR A 22 5.87 16.64 12.24
N LYS A 23 4.55 16.78 12.05
CA LYS A 23 3.60 16.98 13.14
C LYS A 23 2.91 15.66 13.44
N THR A 24 3.00 15.23 14.68
CA THR A 24 2.00 14.32 15.24
C THR A 24 1.00 15.17 16.03
N GLY A 25 -0.18 14.62 16.38
CA GLY A 25 -1.23 15.41 17.03
C GLY A 25 -0.81 16.16 18.30
N ARG A 26 0.30 15.78 18.96
CA ARG A 26 0.85 16.43 20.17
C ARG A 26 2.29 16.94 20.05
N TYR A 27 3.02 16.54 19.01
CA TYR A 27 4.44 16.82 18.88
C TYR A 27 4.73 17.51 17.55
N GLU A 28 5.50 18.59 17.61
CA GLU A 28 6.06 19.25 16.45
C GLU A 28 7.55 18.91 16.40
N ILE A 29 8.00 18.33 15.29
CA ILE A 29 9.37 17.86 15.11
C ILE A 29 10.00 18.68 14.00
N THR A 30 11.06 19.41 14.33
CA THR A 30 11.79 20.26 13.38
C THR A 30 13.24 19.82 13.32
N ALA A 31 13.75 19.49 12.13
CA ALA A 31 15.18 19.35 11.88
C ALA A 31 15.79 20.71 11.53
N LYS A 32 16.94 21.07 12.11
CA LYS A 32 17.71 22.24 11.67
C LYS A 32 18.29 22.00 10.28
N SER A 33 18.62 23.10 9.59
CA SER A 33 19.15 23.08 8.21
C SER A 33 20.48 22.34 8.06
N ASP A 34 21.31 22.30 9.10
CA ASP A 34 22.55 21.53 9.14
C ASP A 34 22.32 20.02 9.35
N ARG A 35 21.07 19.62 9.63
CA ARG A 35 20.63 18.26 9.89
C ARG A 35 21.35 17.60 11.06
N THR A 36 21.99 18.35 11.96
CA THR A 36 22.66 17.80 13.15
C THR A 36 21.78 17.84 14.39
N THR A 37 20.75 18.70 14.35
CA THR A 37 19.84 18.93 15.46
C THR A 37 18.39 18.64 15.04
N VAL A 38 17.67 17.87 15.85
CA VAL A 38 16.21 17.76 15.79
C VAL A 38 15.62 18.25 17.10
N ILE A 39 14.74 19.23 16.99
CA ILE A 39 14.02 19.83 18.12
C ILE A 39 12.61 19.25 18.11
N ILE A 40 12.19 18.67 19.23
CA ILE A 40 10.84 18.17 19.44
C ILE A 40 10.15 19.10 20.44
N ARG A 41 9.07 19.74 19.99
CA ARG A 41 8.20 20.56 20.83
C ARG A 41 6.94 19.79 21.17
N LYS A 42 6.49 19.92 22.42
CA LYS A 42 5.21 19.44 22.91
C LYS A 42 4.43 20.65 23.42
N ASP A 43 3.22 20.86 22.91
CA ASP A 43 2.38 22.02 23.28
C ASP A 43 3.14 23.35 23.16
N SER A 44 3.86 23.53 22.05
CA SER A 44 4.70 24.70 21.72
C SER A 44 5.89 24.98 22.65
N ARG A 45 6.25 24.04 23.53
CA ARG A 45 7.47 24.11 24.36
C ARG A 45 8.47 23.06 23.92
N GLU A 46 9.75 23.41 23.91
CA GLU A 46 10.81 22.42 23.69
C GLU A 46 10.72 21.34 24.76
N TRP A 47 10.60 20.09 24.31
CA TRP A 47 10.45 18.91 25.15
C TRP A 47 11.71 18.06 25.12
N PHE A 48 12.28 17.88 23.93
CA PHE A 48 13.42 17.01 23.73
C PHE A 48 14.23 17.49 22.52
N THR A 49 15.55 17.44 22.62
CA THR A 49 16.44 17.84 21.53
C THR A 49 17.45 16.72 21.29
N LEU A 50 17.55 16.32 20.03
CA LEU A 50 18.51 15.34 19.54
C LEU A 50 19.63 16.08 18.84
N GLU A 51 20.87 15.91 19.31
CA GLU A 51 22.07 16.51 18.71
C GLU A 51 23.07 15.42 18.30
N GLY A 52 23.94 15.75 17.35
CA GLY A 52 25.12 14.96 17.01
C GLY A 52 25.27 14.69 15.52
N HIS A 53 25.38 13.41 15.17
CA HIS A 53 25.60 12.97 13.79
C HIS A 53 24.49 13.43 12.84
N LYS A 54 24.87 13.66 11.59
CA LYS A 54 23.98 14.14 10.54
C LYS A 54 22.79 13.19 10.36
N ILE A 55 21.59 13.75 10.39
CA ILE A 55 20.32 13.04 10.37
C ILE A 55 19.89 12.86 8.92
N SER A 56 19.89 11.61 8.46
CA SER A 56 19.56 11.23 7.09
C SER A 56 18.05 11.07 6.87
N GLY A 57 17.29 10.74 7.92
CA GLY A 57 15.83 10.60 7.83
C GLY A 57 15.13 10.63 9.18
N ILE A 58 13.85 10.98 9.16
CA ILE A 58 12.97 11.04 10.34
C ILE A 58 11.59 10.52 9.94
N ALA A 59 10.97 9.71 10.80
CA ALA A 59 9.56 9.35 10.72
C ALA A 59 8.94 9.39 12.12
N ALA A 60 7.67 9.81 12.23
CA ALA A 60 6.98 9.86 13.52
C ALA A 60 5.50 9.49 13.38
N ASP A 61 4.98 8.77 14.37
CA ASP A 61 3.55 8.43 14.52
C ASP A 61 3.21 8.42 16.00
N ARG A 62 2.13 9.13 16.37
CA ARG A 62 1.70 9.32 17.77
C ARG A 62 2.85 9.81 18.67
N SER A 63 3.36 8.96 19.56
CA SER A 63 4.48 9.22 20.48
C SER A 63 5.78 8.54 20.06
N ILE A 64 5.81 7.84 18.92
CA ILE A 64 7.01 7.15 18.45
C ILE A 64 7.75 8.04 17.45
N LEU A 65 9.06 8.16 17.65
CA LEU A 65 9.96 8.86 16.74
C LEU A 65 11.07 7.91 16.29
N VAL A 66 11.26 7.79 14.98
CA VAL A 66 12.35 7.04 14.36
C VAL A 66 13.29 8.02 13.69
N VAL A 67 14.58 7.90 13.96
CA VAL A 67 15.62 8.78 13.41
C VAL A 67 16.72 7.92 12.82
N ALA A 68 17.04 8.15 11.54
CA ALA A 68 18.24 7.62 10.90
C ALA A 68 19.34 8.67 10.94
N ARG A 69 20.53 8.24 11.34
CA ARG A 69 21.75 9.05 11.41
C ARG A 69 22.82 8.44 10.53
N GLU A 70 23.57 9.27 9.82
CA GLU A 70 24.78 8.85 9.11
C GLU A 70 25.76 8.22 10.11
N GLY A 71 26.25 7.02 9.80
CA GLY A 71 27.26 6.32 10.58
C GLY A 71 28.66 6.91 10.37
N ILE A 72 29.65 6.28 11.03
CA ILE A 72 31.06 6.69 10.94
C ILE A 72 31.57 6.63 9.48
N ASN A 73 31.08 5.64 8.72
CA ASN A 73 31.30 5.54 7.28
C ASN A 73 29.99 5.89 6.58
N LYS A 74 30.02 6.79 5.58
CA LYS A 74 28.84 7.29 4.85
C LYS A 74 27.92 6.20 4.27
N GLN A 75 28.41 4.97 4.13
CA GLN A 75 27.67 3.82 3.61
C GLN A 75 26.81 3.10 4.67
N MET A 76 26.88 3.51 5.93
CA MET A 76 26.08 2.95 7.01
C MET A 76 25.23 4.02 7.67
N SER A 77 24.07 3.59 8.15
CA SER A 77 23.16 4.41 8.95
C SER A 77 22.89 3.74 10.28
N THR A 78 22.71 4.54 11.33
CA THR A 78 22.20 4.06 12.62
C THR A 78 20.77 4.55 12.81
N VAL A 79 19.87 3.64 13.12
CA VAL A 79 18.45 3.92 13.34
C VAL A 79 18.14 3.83 14.83
N TRP A 80 17.51 4.89 15.34
CA TRP A 80 17.17 5.08 16.73
C TRP A 80 15.66 5.23 16.83
N VAL A 81 15.02 4.51 17.76
CA VAL A 81 13.57 4.56 17.98
C VAL A 81 13.30 5.06 19.39
N TYR A 82 12.57 6.16 19.51
CA TYR A 82 12.26 6.84 20.75
C TYR A 82 10.77 6.79 21.07
N ASP A 83 10.47 6.69 22.37
CA ASP A 83 9.17 7.03 22.94
C ASP A 83 9.23 8.49 23.42
N LEU A 84 8.59 9.39 22.68
CA LEU A 84 8.51 10.82 22.99
C LEU A 84 7.70 11.11 24.25
N GLN A 85 6.81 10.22 24.69
CA GLN A 85 6.08 10.42 25.94
C GLN A 85 6.98 10.19 27.14
N LYS A 86 7.85 9.19 27.07
CA LYS A 86 8.78 8.83 28.15
C LYS A 86 10.16 9.50 28.03
N GLY A 87 10.52 9.97 26.84
CA GLY A 87 11.84 10.54 26.56
C GLY A 87 12.96 9.49 26.56
N VAL A 88 12.66 8.25 26.16
CA VAL A 88 13.62 7.13 26.20
C VAL A 88 13.75 6.43 24.86
N LEU A 89 14.88 5.76 24.65
CA LEU A 89 15.05 4.79 23.56
C LEU A 89 14.22 3.54 23.84
N LEU A 90 13.47 3.09 22.84
CA LEU A 90 12.64 1.87 22.91
C LEU A 90 13.43 0.61 22.59
N VAL A 91 14.41 0.72 21.69
CA VAL A 91 15.29 -0.38 21.29
C VAL A 91 16.73 0.10 21.21
N PRO A 92 17.74 -0.80 21.34
CA PRO A 92 19.13 -0.47 21.05
C PRO A 92 19.28 0.14 19.64
N ALA A 93 20.24 1.06 19.48
CA ALA A 93 20.52 1.63 18.16
C ALA A 93 20.90 0.53 17.17
N MET A 94 20.26 0.53 16.01
CA MET A 94 20.39 -0.52 15.00
C MET A 94 21.22 -0.03 13.82
N CYS A 95 22.14 -0.86 13.33
CA CYS A 95 22.96 -0.54 12.18
C CYS A 95 22.34 -1.10 10.89
N PHE A 96 22.27 -0.26 9.87
CA PHE A 96 21.79 -0.62 8.54
C PHE A 96 22.79 -0.16 7.49
N SER A 97 22.74 -0.78 6.31
CA SER A 97 23.23 -0.12 5.09
C SER A 97 22.46 1.19 4.89
N GLU A 98 23.01 2.08 4.06
CA GLU A 98 22.43 3.39 3.77
C GLU A 98 20.89 3.39 3.74
N VAL A 99 20.29 4.09 4.72
CA VAL A 99 18.84 4.18 4.88
C VAL A 99 18.33 5.23 3.92
N VAL A 100 17.45 4.79 3.02
CA VAL A 100 16.84 5.63 1.98
C VAL A 100 15.52 6.22 2.48
N SER A 101 14.74 5.44 3.23
CA SER A 101 13.45 5.88 3.77
C SER A 101 13.16 5.24 5.13
N LEU A 102 12.36 5.94 5.92
CA LEU A 102 11.84 5.49 7.20
C LEU A 102 10.32 5.64 7.23
N GLY A 103 9.66 4.73 7.92
CA GLY A 103 8.23 4.83 8.23
C GLY A 103 7.96 4.39 9.66
N VAL A 104 6.89 4.92 10.24
CA VAL A 104 6.34 4.41 11.49
C VAL A 104 4.83 4.55 11.45
N LYS A 105 4.13 3.49 11.85
CA LYS A 105 2.65 3.48 11.89
C LYS A 105 2.18 2.41 12.84
N ASN A 106 1.28 2.75 13.77
CA ASN A 106 0.64 1.79 14.68
C ASN A 106 1.62 0.85 15.42
N GLY A 107 2.79 1.38 15.82
CA GLY A 107 3.81 0.60 16.53
C GLY A 107 4.72 -0.25 15.63
N LEU A 108 4.54 -0.22 14.31
CA LEU A 108 5.45 -0.79 13.33
C LEU A 108 6.48 0.27 12.90
N VAL A 109 7.75 -0.13 12.79
CA VAL A 109 8.85 0.69 12.25
C VAL A 109 9.34 0.09 10.95
N LEU A 110 9.25 0.85 9.87
CA LEU A 110 9.79 0.52 8.56
C LEU A 110 11.15 1.18 8.38
N VAL A 111 12.14 0.38 8.01
CA VAL A 111 13.45 0.84 7.56
C VAL A 111 13.67 0.34 6.13
N VAL A 112 13.89 1.26 5.21
CA VAL A 112 14.17 0.95 3.80
C VAL A 112 15.61 1.28 3.49
N SER A 113 16.31 0.28 2.98
CA SER A 113 17.66 0.41 2.44
C SER A 113 17.62 0.05 0.94
N PHE A 114 18.73 0.24 0.23
CA PHE A 114 18.77 -0.05 -1.19
C PHE A 114 18.36 -1.51 -1.50
N GLY A 115 17.25 -1.69 -2.21
CA GLY A 115 16.69 -2.99 -2.60
C GLY A 115 16.11 -3.85 -1.47
N SER A 116 16.01 -3.35 -0.24
CA SER A 116 15.55 -4.13 0.91
C SER A 116 14.75 -3.31 1.91
N PHE A 117 13.94 -4.01 2.70
CA PHE A 117 13.19 -3.43 3.79
C PHE A 117 13.27 -4.29 5.04
N LYS A 118 13.15 -3.65 6.20
CA LYS A 118 12.89 -4.29 7.48
C LYS A 118 11.69 -3.62 8.14
N VAL A 119 10.71 -4.40 8.57
CA VAL A 119 9.60 -3.94 9.41
C VAL A 119 9.76 -4.54 10.80
N ILE A 120 9.78 -3.69 11.83
CA ILE A 120 9.94 -4.10 13.23
C ILE A 120 8.65 -3.78 13.95
N ASP A 121 8.06 -4.78 14.58
CA ASP A 121 6.93 -4.60 15.49
C ASP A 121 7.45 -4.30 16.90
N LEU A 122 7.21 -3.08 17.37
CA LEU A 122 7.67 -2.63 18.69
C LEU A 122 6.92 -3.31 19.85
N SER A 123 5.75 -3.88 19.60
CA SER A 123 4.95 -4.56 20.63
C SER A 123 5.45 -5.97 20.92
N THR A 124 5.88 -6.69 19.88
CA THR A 124 6.37 -8.07 19.98
C THR A 124 7.90 -8.16 19.96
N GLY A 125 8.58 -7.13 19.45
CA GLY A 125 10.02 -7.15 19.18
C GLY A 125 10.40 -7.97 17.95
N CYS A 126 9.42 -8.53 17.22
CA CYS A 126 9.67 -9.30 16.01
C CYS A 126 10.04 -8.38 14.85
N ALA A 127 10.90 -8.88 13.96
CA ALA A 127 11.30 -8.21 12.74
C ALA A 127 10.99 -9.08 11.53
N LEU A 128 10.48 -8.45 10.48
CA LEU A 128 10.29 -9.01 9.15
C LEU A 128 11.27 -8.34 8.19
N ASP A 129 12.09 -9.16 7.55
CA ASP A 129 13.04 -8.75 6.53
C ASP A 129 12.54 -9.14 5.14
N GLY A 130 12.78 -8.29 4.15
CA GLY A 130 12.42 -8.60 2.77
C GLY A 130 13.18 -7.77 1.74
N SER A 131 13.02 -8.15 0.48
CA SER A 131 13.58 -7.44 -0.67
C SER A 131 12.49 -6.62 -1.37
N ILE A 132 12.86 -5.47 -1.90
CA ILE A 132 11.97 -4.65 -2.73
C ILE A 132 12.08 -5.13 -4.18
N LEU A 133 10.96 -5.25 -4.88
CA LEU A 133 10.92 -5.77 -6.25
C LEU A 133 11.66 -4.80 -7.20
N MET A 134 12.68 -5.29 -7.90
CA MET A 134 13.53 -4.46 -8.76
C MET A 134 13.10 -4.54 -10.24
N HIS A 135 11.92 -4.01 -10.56
CA HIS A 135 11.44 -3.94 -11.96
C HIS A 135 11.36 -2.52 -12.52
N SER A 136 11.18 -1.52 -11.64
CA SER A 136 11.13 -0.10 -11.98
C SER A 136 11.72 0.73 -10.83
N ALA A 137 11.93 2.02 -11.05
CA ALA A 137 12.42 2.92 -10.00
C ALA A 137 11.36 3.09 -8.91
N VAL A 138 11.78 2.99 -7.65
CA VAL A 138 10.89 3.12 -6.50
C VAL A 138 10.68 4.60 -6.21
N VAL A 139 9.43 5.04 -6.24
CA VAL A 139 9.03 6.41 -5.88
C VAL A 139 8.81 6.51 -4.38
N ASN A 140 8.11 5.54 -3.79
CA ASN A 140 7.80 5.56 -2.36
C ASN A 140 7.59 4.15 -1.79
N VAL A 141 7.85 3.99 -0.49
CA VAL A 141 7.55 2.78 0.29
C VAL A 141 6.98 3.23 1.62
N LEU A 142 5.81 2.72 1.99
CA LEU A 142 5.08 3.16 3.18
C LEU A 142 4.37 2.01 3.89
N LEU A 143 4.19 2.17 5.20
CA LEU A 143 3.34 1.30 6.01
C LEU A 143 1.87 1.66 5.79
N ASP A 144 1.05 0.62 5.60
CA ASP A 144 -0.39 0.75 5.39
C ASP A 144 -1.18 -0.06 6.42
N GLU A 145 -2.38 0.41 6.80
CA GLU A 145 -3.19 -0.30 7.82
C GLU A 145 -3.87 -1.54 7.25
N THR A 146 -4.29 -1.46 6.00
CA THR A 146 -5.01 -2.50 5.28
C THR A 146 -4.02 -3.44 4.59
N TYR A 147 -3.02 -2.87 3.94
CA TYR A 147 -2.10 -3.57 3.05
C TYR A 147 -0.72 -3.87 3.67
N PHE A 148 -0.54 -3.52 4.95
CA PHE A 148 0.69 -3.69 5.74
C PHE A 148 1.90 -2.88 5.23
N LEU A 149 2.36 -3.13 4.01
CA LEU A 149 3.49 -2.45 3.38
C LEU A 149 3.19 -2.28 1.88
N VAL A 150 3.26 -1.04 1.40
CA VAL A 150 2.98 -0.68 0.01
C VAL A 150 4.21 -0.02 -0.62
N VAL A 151 4.46 -0.35 -1.87
CA VAL A 151 5.46 0.29 -2.72
C VAL A 151 4.80 0.89 -3.95
N LEU A 152 5.21 2.11 -4.30
CA LEU A 152 4.83 2.83 -5.51
C LEU A 152 6.05 2.96 -6.41
N TYR A 153 5.89 2.59 -7.67
CA TYR A 153 6.91 2.67 -8.71
C TYR A 153 6.67 3.86 -9.66
N GLU A 154 7.73 4.27 -10.36
CA GLU A 154 7.71 5.40 -11.30
C GLU A 154 6.81 5.15 -12.52
N ASP A 155 6.64 3.89 -12.90
CA ASP A 155 5.70 3.46 -13.96
C ASP A 155 4.23 3.45 -13.50
N GLY A 156 3.96 3.91 -12.27
CA GLY A 156 2.63 3.91 -11.66
C GLY A 156 2.21 2.57 -11.07
N GLY A 157 3.06 1.54 -11.12
CA GLY A 157 2.79 0.25 -10.48
C GLY A 157 2.69 0.40 -8.97
N VAL A 158 1.62 -0.15 -8.38
CA VAL A 158 1.42 -0.20 -6.93
C VAL A 158 1.37 -1.64 -6.48
N TYR A 159 2.22 -2.00 -5.52
CA TYR A 159 2.29 -3.36 -4.98
C TYR A 159 2.23 -3.32 -3.46
N TYR A 160 1.64 -4.34 -2.86
CA TYR A 160 1.68 -4.56 -1.43
C TYR A 160 2.39 -5.86 -1.08
N TYR A 161 3.01 -5.92 0.10
CA TYR A 161 3.67 -7.13 0.57
C TYR A 161 2.72 -8.00 1.38
N ASN A 162 2.41 -9.20 0.88
CA ASN A 162 1.66 -10.19 1.64
C ASN A 162 2.58 -10.87 2.65
N ARG A 163 2.43 -10.53 3.94
CA ARG A 163 3.23 -11.10 5.03
C ARG A 163 3.09 -12.61 5.21
N ASP A 164 1.94 -13.19 4.88
CA ASP A 164 1.64 -14.60 5.13
C ASP A 164 2.24 -15.48 4.02
N MET A 165 2.24 -14.96 2.79
CA MET A 165 2.80 -15.64 1.61
C MET A 165 4.24 -15.23 1.29
N HIS A 166 4.75 -14.19 1.96
CA HIS A 166 6.06 -13.60 1.72
C HIS A 166 6.31 -13.13 0.27
N VAL A 167 5.27 -12.64 -0.40
CA VAL A 167 5.33 -12.19 -1.81
C VAL A 167 4.78 -10.78 -1.99
N TRP A 168 5.28 -10.08 -3.00
CA TRP A 168 4.68 -8.83 -3.47
C TRP A 168 3.51 -9.12 -4.40
N CYS A 169 2.38 -8.48 -4.14
CA CYS A 169 1.16 -8.60 -4.93
C CYS A 169 0.83 -7.25 -5.57
N ALA A 170 0.42 -7.25 -6.83
CA ALA A 170 -0.02 -6.03 -7.50
C ALA A 170 -1.35 -5.57 -6.90
N LEU A 171 -1.40 -4.32 -6.42
CA LEU A 171 -2.63 -3.70 -5.97
C LEU A 171 -3.49 -3.27 -7.17
N GLU A 172 -2.84 -2.74 -8.21
CA GLU A 172 -3.47 -2.40 -9.49
C GLU A 172 -2.72 -3.07 -10.65
N LEU A 173 -3.48 -3.64 -11.60
CA LEU A 173 -2.93 -4.20 -12.82
C LEU A 173 -2.95 -3.13 -13.91
N ASN A 174 -1.79 -2.52 -14.18
CA ASN A 174 -1.63 -1.52 -15.24
C ASN A 174 -1.32 -2.14 -16.62
N CYS A 175 -1.44 -3.46 -16.77
CA CYS A 175 -1.19 -4.16 -18.03
C CYS A 175 -2.48 -4.35 -18.84
N ALA A 176 -2.35 -4.32 -20.17
CA ALA A 176 -3.44 -4.69 -21.06
C ALA A 176 -3.87 -6.14 -20.76
N SER A 177 -5.16 -6.34 -20.47
CA SER A 177 -5.71 -7.69 -20.30
C SER A 177 -5.45 -8.53 -21.56
N ALA A 178 -5.17 -9.81 -21.36
CA ALA A 178 -5.08 -10.79 -22.44
C ALA A 178 -6.39 -10.89 -23.28
N TYR A 179 -7.49 -10.32 -22.77
CA TYR A 179 -8.82 -10.33 -23.38
C TYR A 179 -9.32 -8.95 -23.82
N SER A 180 -8.46 -7.92 -23.86
CA SER A 180 -8.85 -6.56 -24.28
C SER A 180 -9.58 -6.52 -25.64
N ASN A 181 -9.30 -7.47 -26.53
CA ASN A 181 -9.95 -7.60 -27.83
C ASN A 181 -11.41 -8.10 -27.77
N ALA A 182 -11.86 -8.68 -26.65
CA ALA A 182 -13.24 -9.14 -26.46
C ALA A 182 -14.16 -8.04 -25.90
N TYR A 183 -13.58 -6.94 -25.40
CA TYR A 183 -14.28 -5.85 -24.73
C TYR A 183 -14.00 -4.54 -25.47
N GLN A 184 -14.31 -4.48 -26.77
CA GLN A 184 -14.39 -3.20 -27.46
C GLN A 184 -15.71 -2.53 -27.09
N GLU A 185 -15.74 -1.81 -25.98
CA GLU A 185 -16.73 -0.77 -25.78
C GLU A 185 -16.07 0.60 -25.75
N GLU A 186 -16.47 1.41 -26.72
CA GLU A 186 -16.31 2.86 -26.71
C GLU A 186 -16.81 3.40 -25.36
N THR A 187 -16.08 4.36 -24.80
CA THR A 187 -16.42 5.18 -23.62
C THR A 187 -16.17 4.58 -22.23
N CYS A 188 -14.91 4.62 -21.77
CA CYS A 188 -14.59 5.23 -20.47
C CYS A 188 -13.09 5.57 -20.39
N LYS A 189 -12.77 6.68 -19.72
CA LYS A 189 -11.40 7.21 -19.55
C LYS A 189 -10.49 6.36 -18.65
N THR A 190 -10.86 5.11 -18.37
CA THR A 190 -10.13 4.17 -17.54
C THR A 190 -10.49 2.76 -18.01
N ASP A 191 -9.62 2.11 -18.79
CA ASP A 191 -9.76 0.70 -19.20
C ASP A 191 -9.61 -0.21 -17.97
N SER A 192 -10.66 -0.37 -17.16
CA SER A 192 -10.72 -1.42 -16.15
C SER A 192 -11.14 -2.71 -16.83
N THR A 193 -10.18 -3.43 -17.38
CA THR A 193 -10.41 -4.77 -17.95
C THR A 193 -10.97 -5.74 -16.90
N PHE A 194 -11.68 -6.80 -17.31
CA PHE A 194 -12.29 -7.77 -16.39
C PHE A 194 -11.26 -8.35 -15.40
N ASP A 195 -10.03 -8.62 -15.85
CA ASP A 195 -8.94 -9.13 -15.01
C ASP A 195 -8.50 -8.11 -13.93
N HIS A 196 -8.56 -6.80 -14.23
CA HIS A 196 -8.29 -5.74 -13.25
C HIS A 196 -9.39 -5.66 -12.18
N LEU A 197 -10.65 -5.79 -12.59
CA LEU A 197 -11.77 -5.82 -11.65
C LEU A 197 -11.72 -7.06 -10.76
N GLU A 198 -11.37 -8.23 -11.32
CA GLU A 198 -11.14 -9.45 -10.56
C GLU A 198 -10.03 -9.26 -9.53
N ASN A 199 -8.89 -8.69 -9.92
CA ASN A 199 -7.79 -8.40 -9.00
C ASN A 199 -8.26 -7.47 -7.86
N LYS A 200 -8.99 -6.39 -8.18
CA LYS A 200 -9.53 -5.47 -7.17
C LYS A 200 -10.47 -6.18 -6.19
N CYS A 201 -11.35 -7.05 -6.71
CA CYS A 201 -12.27 -7.83 -5.89
C CYS A 201 -11.52 -8.78 -4.95
N VAL A 202 -10.60 -9.59 -5.50
CA VAL A 202 -9.79 -10.56 -4.74
C VAL A 202 -8.93 -9.88 -3.69
N VAL A 203 -8.28 -8.77 -4.04
CA VAL A 203 -7.47 -8.00 -3.09
C VAL A 203 -8.34 -7.41 -2.00
N GLY A 204 -9.49 -6.82 -2.34
CA GLY A 204 -10.43 -6.27 -1.38
C GLY A 204 -10.92 -7.33 -0.38
N VAL A 205 -11.35 -8.49 -0.88
CA VAL A 205 -11.80 -9.61 -0.05
C VAL A 205 -10.68 -10.12 0.88
N HIS A 206 -9.48 -10.36 0.35
CA HIS A 206 -8.36 -10.88 1.15
C HIS A 206 -7.83 -9.89 2.18
N ARG A 207 -8.03 -8.59 1.97
CA ARG A 207 -7.53 -7.53 2.85
C ARG A 207 -8.61 -6.95 3.76
N GLY A 208 -9.85 -7.45 3.64
CA GLY A 208 -11.01 -6.93 4.34
C GLY A 208 -11.37 -5.49 3.98
N ASP A 209 -11.02 -5.06 2.77
CA ASP A 209 -11.43 -3.78 2.20
C ASP A 209 -12.78 -3.95 1.51
N GLY A 210 -13.85 -3.94 2.32
CA GLY A 210 -15.22 -4.16 1.86
C GLY A 210 -15.69 -3.12 0.83
N ALA A 211 -15.23 -1.87 0.95
CA ALA A 211 -15.55 -0.83 -0.01
C ALA A 211 -14.92 -1.11 -1.39
N LEU A 212 -13.65 -1.54 -1.42
CA LEU A 212 -12.97 -1.94 -2.66
C LEU A 212 -13.64 -3.17 -3.28
N ALA A 213 -13.92 -4.20 -2.47
CA ALA A 213 -14.57 -5.43 -2.93
C ALA A 213 -15.98 -5.15 -3.47
N SER A 214 -16.78 -4.35 -2.75
CA SER A 214 -18.15 -3.98 -3.14
C SER A 214 -18.18 -3.19 -4.45
N THR A 215 -17.26 -2.23 -4.61
CA THR A 215 -17.13 -1.46 -5.85
C THR A 215 -16.74 -2.37 -7.01
N ALA A 216 -15.79 -3.28 -6.81
CA ALA A 216 -15.31 -4.19 -7.84
C ALA A 216 -16.39 -5.19 -8.26
N ILE A 217 -17.10 -5.82 -7.32
CA ILE A 217 -18.14 -6.80 -7.64
C ILE A 217 -19.33 -6.18 -8.38
N ARG A 218 -19.71 -4.94 -8.03
CA ARG A 218 -20.71 -4.16 -8.78
C ARG A 218 -20.27 -4.00 -10.24
N GLN A 219 -19.05 -3.51 -10.46
CA GLN A 219 -18.53 -3.29 -11.81
C GLN A 219 -18.43 -4.59 -12.61
N ILE A 220 -18.04 -5.71 -11.97
CA ILE A 220 -18.00 -7.03 -12.61
C ILE A 220 -19.40 -7.45 -13.09
N ILE A 221 -20.42 -7.32 -12.23
CA ILE A 221 -21.79 -7.68 -12.57
C ILE A 221 -22.34 -6.76 -13.67
N GLU A 222 -22.11 -5.44 -13.57
CA GLU A 222 -22.49 -4.46 -14.59
C GLU A 222 -21.87 -4.79 -15.96
N THR A 223 -20.57 -5.05 -16.01
CA THR A 223 -19.85 -5.39 -17.24
C THR A 223 -20.34 -6.71 -17.83
N ALA A 224 -20.55 -7.74 -17.01
CA ALA A 224 -21.05 -9.03 -17.48
C ALA A 224 -22.50 -8.96 -17.97
N GLY A 225 -23.33 -8.15 -17.32
CA GLY A 225 -24.72 -7.92 -17.69
C GLY A 225 -24.88 -7.32 -19.08
N ARG A 226 -23.96 -6.42 -19.47
CA ARG A 226 -23.94 -5.74 -20.78
C ARG A 226 -23.14 -6.49 -21.86
N ALA A 227 -22.43 -7.55 -21.52
CA ALA A 227 -21.54 -8.23 -22.46
C ALA A 227 -22.31 -8.81 -23.66
N VAL A 228 -21.86 -8.49 -24.88
CA VAL A 228 -22.43 -9.03 -26.13
C VAL A 228 -21.32 -9.66 -26.98
N PRO A 229 -21.23 -11.00 -27.10
CA PRO A 229 -22.11 -11.99 -26.48
C PRO A 229 -21.79 -12.24 -25.00
N CYS A 230 -22.83 -12.44 -24.18
CA CYS A 230 -22.67 -12.91 -22.81
C CYS A 230 -22.44 -14.43 -22.82
N THR A 231 -21.17 -14.83 -22.84
CA THR A 231 -20.80 -16.26 -22.97
C THR A 231 -20.96 -17.02 -21.65
N PRO A 232 -21.16 -18.35 -21.68
CA PRO A 232 -21.13 -19.19 -20.48
C PRO A 232 -19.83 -19.04 -19.66
N GLY A 233 -18.71 -18.74 -20.32
CA GLY A 233 -17.43 -18.49 -19.64
C GLY A 233 -17.45 -17.25 -18.76
N ILE A 234 -18.11 -16.17 -19.21
CA ILE A 234 -18.29 -14.94 -18.41
C ILE A 234 -19.20 -15.23 -17.22
N ILE A 235 -20.33 -15.90 -17.46
CA ILE A 235 -21.29 -16.26 -16.41
C ILE A 235 -20.60 -17.09 -15.32
N ASN A 236 -19.83 -18.12 -15.71
CA ASN A 236 -19.13 -18.98 -14.75
C ASN A 236 -18.06 -18.21 -13.96
N ARG A 237 -17.36 -17.23 -14.57
CA ARG A 237 -16.40 -16.37 -13.85
C ARG A 237 -17.12 -15.52 -12.81
N VAL A 238 -18.20 -14.83 -13.19
CA VAL A 238 -18.99 -14.00 -12.27
C VAL A 238 -19.54 -14.83 -11.11
N ASP A 239 -20.11 -16.01 -11.39
CA ASP A 239 -20.62 -16.92 -10.36
C ASP A 239 -19.52 -17.37 -9.40
N GLY A 240 -18.35 -17.77 -9.92
CA GLY A 240 -17.21 -18.15 -9.09
C GLY A 240 -16.73 -17.02 -8.18
N ILE A 241 -16.71 -15.78 -8.67
CA ILE A 241 -16.33 -14.61 -7.87
C ILE A 241 -17.38 -14.34 -6.78
N ILE A 242 -18.67 -14.39 -7.12
CA ILE A 242 -19.75 -14.23 -6.15
C ILE A 242 -19.65 -15.26 -5.03
N GLU A 243 -19.41 -16.54 -5.37
CA GLU A 243 -19.28 -17.60 -4.37
C GLU A 243 -18.06 -17.41 -3.46
N GLU A 244 -16.90 -17.03 -4.01
CA GLU A 244 -15.72 -16.75 -3.18
C GLU A 244 -15.96 -15.55 -2.24
N VAL A 245 -16.55 -14.47 -2.76
CA VAL A 245 -16.87 -13.28 -1.97
C VAL A 245 -17.81 -13.65 -0.83
N LEU A 246 -18.95 -14.29 -1.14
CA LEU A 246 -19.95 -14.68 -0.13
C LEU A 246 -19.42 -15.71 0.87
N GLY A 247 -18.60 -16.66 0.42
CA GLY A 247 -17.94 -17.64 1.30
C GLY A 247 -17.05 -16.97 2.35
N ARG A 248 -16.35 -15.89 1.96
CA ARG A 248 -15.50 -15.11 2.88
C ARG A 248 -16.28 -14.12 3.75
N CYS A 249 -17.46 -13.68 3.32
CA CYS A 249 -18.34 -12.82 4.12
C CYS A 249 -18.88 -13.54 5.36
N GLN A 250 -19.08 -14.87 5.29
CA GLN A 250 -19.49 -15.68 6.45
C GLN A 250 -18.41 -15.72 7.56
N ASP A 251 -17.15 -15.51 7.20
CA ASP A 251 -16.01 -15.48 8.12
C ASP A 251 -15.71 -14.07 8.67
N SER A 252 -16.67 -13.13 8.59
CA SER A 252 -16.55 -11.73 9.07
C SER A 252 -15.46 -10.89 8.37
N ALA A 253 -14.99 -11.30 7.19
CA ALA A 253 -13.85 -10.68 6.53
C ALA A 253 -14.19 -9.47 5.65
N VAL A 254 -15.44 -9.27 5.22
CA VAL A 254 -15.77 -8.22 4.24
C VAL A 254 -17.05 -7.49 4.66
N ASP A 255 -16.90 -6.28 5.22
CA ASP A 255 -18.03 -5.44 5.60
C ASP A 255 -18.84 -5.01 4.37
N GLY A 256 -20.16 -5.15 4.43
CA GLY A 256 -21.10 -4.55 3.47
C GLY A 256 -21.38 -5.37 2.19
N ILE A 257 -20.97 -6.64 2.12
CA ILE A 257 -21.37 -7.56 1.05
C ILE A 257 -22.12 -8.75 1.66
N ASP A 258 -23.40 -8.89 1.31
CA ASP A 258 -24.26 -9.98 1.75
C ASP A 258 -25.08 -10.55 0.58
N PRO A 259 -25.78 -11.69 0.76
CA PRO A 259 -26.59 -12.28 -0.29
C PRO A 259 -27.66 -11.33 -0.84
N GLU A 260 -28.29 -10.49 0.00
CA GLU A 260 -29.29 -9.51 -0.44
C GLU A 260 -28.69 -8.45 -1.37
N TYR A 261 -27.51 -7.93 -1.02
CA TYR A 261 -26.77 -6.96 -1.82
C TYR A 261 -26.42 -7.55 -3.19
N ILE A 262 -25.84 -8.75 -3.23
CA ILE A 262 -25.53 -9.42 -4.50
C ILE A 262 -26.81 -9.67 -5.32
N ALA A 263 -27.89 -10.12 -4.68
CA ALA A 263 -29.16 -10.33 -5.36
C ALA A 263 -29.71 -9.02 -5.97
N SER A 264 -29.59 -7.90 -5.26
CA SER A 264 -30.01 -6.59 -5.77
C SER A 264 -29.23 -6.18 -7.02
N LEU A 265 -27.91 -6.38 -7.04
CA LEU A 265 -27.04 -6.06 -8.17
C LEU A 265 -27.37 -6.93 -9.41
N LEU A 266 -27.59 -8.23 -9.19
CA LEU A 266 -27.97 -9.16 -10.26
C LEU A 266 -29.31 -8.78 -10.90
N VAL A 267 -30.26 -8.25 -10.12
CA VAL A 267 -31.54 -7.77 -10.65
C VAL A 267 -31.38 -6.44 -11.38
N GLU A 268 -30.55 -5.53 -10.86
CA GLU A 268 -30.34 -4.19 -11.41
C GLU A 268 -29.64 -4.21 -12.78
N HIS A 269 -28.73 -5.15 -13.00
CA HIS A 269 -27.80 -5.12 -14.14
C HIS A 269 -27.95 -6.30 -15.12
N ALA A 270 -29.13 -6.91 -15.20
CA ALA A 270 -29.37 -8.01 -16.13
C ALA A 270 -29.86 -7.53 -17.50
N ASP A 271 -28.94 -6.96 -18.29
CA ASP A 271 -29.28 -6.30 -19.57
C ASP A 271 -29.39 -7.27 -20.77
N THR A 272 -28.83 -8.48 -20.68
CA THR A 272 -28.86 -9.51 -21.74
C THR A 272 -29.67 -10.74 -21.33
N ASN A 273 -30.29 -11.44 -22.31
CA ASN A 273 -31.15 -12.60 -22.04
C ASN A 273 -30.40 -13.72 -21.31
N GLU A 274 -29.19 -14.03 -21.75
CA GLU A 274 -28.34 -15.06 -21.16
C GLU A 274 -27.98 -14.73 -19.70
N PHE A 275 -27.68 -13.46 -19.41
CA PHE A 275 -27.37 -13.02 -18.05
C PHE A 275 -28.63 -12.94 -17.16
N GLN A 276 -29.79 -12.58 -17.72
CA GLN A 276 -31.08 -12.61 -17.02
C GLN A 276 -31.45 -14.01 -16.53
N GLU A 277 -31.28 -15.03 -17.37
CA GLU A 277 -31.51 -16.43 -16.98
C GLU A 277 -30.62 -16.85 -15.82
N TYR A 278 -29.33 -16.49 -15.88
CA TYR A 278 -28.39 -16.73 -14.80
C TYR A 278 -28.78 -15.96 -13.52
N ALA A 279 -28.98 -14.66 -13.61
CA ALA A 279 -29.33 -13.78 -12.49
C ALA A 279 -30.58 -14.29 -11.77
N HIS A 280 -31.62 -14.68 -12.52
CA HIS A 280 -32.84 -15.24 -11.94
C HIS A 280 -32.56 -16.51 -11.12
N ARG A 281 -31.81 -17.48 -11.67
CA ARG A 281 -31.46 -18.71 -10.94
C ARG A 281 -30.63 -18.39 -9.70
N LYS A 282 -29.65 -17.49 -9.82
CA LYS A 282 -28.74 -17.17 -8.72
C LYS A 282 -29.46 -16.44 -7.58
N VAL A 283 -30.33 -15.50 -7.88
CA VAL A 283 -31.16 -14.79 -6.89
C VAL A 283 -32.06 -15.76 -6.12
N GLN A 284 -32.63 -16.77 -6.79
CA GLN A 284 -33.41 -17.81 -6.11
C GLN A 284 -32.55 -18.64 -5.16
N GLU A 285 -31.37 -19.06 -5.62
CA GLU A 285 -30.40 -19.80 -4.81
C GLU A 285 -30.00 -19.01 -3.54
N LEU A 286 -29.69 -17.73 -3.69
CA LEU A 286 -29.28 -16.86 -2.57
C LEU A 286 -30.39 -16.70 -1.52
N LYS A 287 -31.64 -16.53 -1.96
CA LYS A 287 -32.82 -16.46 -1.05
C LYS A 287 -33.05 -17.75 -0.28
N GLU A 288 -32.78 -18.90 -0.89
CA GLU A 288 -32.90 -20.20 -0.22
C GLU A 288 -31.81 -20.41 0.85
N ARG A 289 -30.64 -19.80 0.68
CA ARG A 289 -29.54 -19.87 1.66
C ARG A 289 -29.83 -19.08 2.93
N GLU A 290 -30.55 -17.96 2.85
CA GLU A 290 -30.94 -17.16 4.03
C GLU A 290 -32.02 -17.81 4.91
N LEU A 291 -32.80 -18.73 4.33
CA LEU A 291 -33.87 -19.44 5.05
C LEU A 291 -33.36 -20.64 5.86
N LYS A 292 -32.06 -20.96 5.82
CA LYS A 292 -31.42 -22.08 6.51
C LYS A 292 -30.52 -21.60 7.65
#